data_AF-A0A916U201-F1
#
_entry.id   AF-A0A916U201-F1
#
_cell.length_a   1.000
_cell.length_b   1.000
_cell.length_c   1.000
_cell.angle_alpha   90.00
_cell.angle_beta   90.00
_cell.angle_gamma   90.00
#
_symmetry.space_group_name_H-M   'P 1'
#
loop_
_entity.id
_entity.type
_entity.pdbx_description
1 polymer ?
#
loop_
_entity_poly.entity_id
_entity_poly.type
_entity_poly.pdbx_seq_one_letter_code
_entity_poly.pdbx_strand_id
1 'polypeptide(L)'
;MMYGFDGTGWVWMALMPVVWIGLIVLIVWAVVRLTQDRPGRDRGVDYRESPEDILDRRFARGEIDADEYGEARKRLAEHRRGSA
;
A
#
# COMPACT_ATOMS: atom_id res chain seq x y z
N MET A 1 33.54 32.04 19.83
CA MET A 1 32.46 32.68 19.07
C MET A 1 32.05 31.75 17.94
N MET A 2 30.73 31.57 17.79
CA MET A 2 29.98 30.93 16.71
C MET A 2 30.40 29.52 16.25
N TYR A 3 29.87 28.52 16.96
CA TYR A 3 29.63 27.20 16.38
C TYR A 3 28.38 27.31 15.51
N GLY A 4 28.58 27.59 14.22
CA GLY A 4 27.52 27.57 13.21
C GLY A 4 26.98 26.16 13.05
N PHE A 5 25.90 25.86 13.79
CA PHE A 5 25.10 24.64 13.69
C PHE A 5 23.83 24.91 12.86
N ASP A 6 23.92 25.90 11.98
CA ASP A 6 22.78 26.55 11.35
C ASP A 6 22.38 25.81 10.06
N GLY A 7 23.29 25.00 9.48
CA GLY A 7 23.05 24.21 8.27
C GLY A 7 22.72 22.74 8.52
N THR A 8 23.21 22.14 9.61
CA THR A 8 23.00 20.71 9.93
C THR A 8 21.57 20.41 10.39
N GLY A 9 20.91 21.35 11.07
CA GLY A 9 19.50 21.20 11.49
C GLY A 9 18.53 21.14 10.31
N TRP A 10 18.76 21.94 9.26
CA TRP A 10 17.93 21.96 8.06
C TRP A 10 18.08 20.70 7.22
N VAL A 11 19.32 20.19 7.11
CA VAL A 11 19.61 18.91 6.45
C VAL A 11 18.94 17.76 7.19
N TRP A 12 18.98 17.74 8.53
CA TRP A 12 18.33 16.71 9.33
C TRP A 12 16.79 16.76 9.23
N MET A 13 16.23 17.97 9.21
CA MET A 13 14.78 18.18 9.03
C MET A 13 14.29 17.74 7.63
N ALA A 14 15.10 17.91 6.59
CA ALA A 14 14.79 17.45 5.24
C ALA A 14 15.05 15.95 5.02
N LEU A 15 16.03 15.37 5.71
CA LEU A 15 16.36 13.94 5.61
C LEU A 15 15.26 13.05 6.19
N MET A 16 14.66 13.44 7.31
CA MET A 16 13.59 12.67 7.96
C MET A 16 12.43 12.30 7.02
N PRO A 17 11.75 13.25 6.34
CA PRO A 17 10.68 12.91 5.42
C PRO A 17 11.18 12.14 4.20
N VAL A 18 12.40 12.40 3.72
CA VAL A 18 12.98 11.65 2.59
C VAL A 18 13.19 10.17 2.94
N VAL A 19 13.65 9.87 4.15
CA VAL A 19 13.78 8.50 4.66
C VAL A 19 12.42 7.82 4.74
N TRP A 20 11.40 8.52 5.26
CA TRP A 20 10.03 8.00 5.32
C TRP A 20 9.43 7.76 3.93
N ILE A 21 9.61 8.68 2.99
CA ILE A 21 9.16 8.51 1.60
C ILE A 21 9.88 7.32 0.96
N GLY A 22 11.20 7.20 1.14
CA GLY A 22 11.97 6.06 0.65
C GLY A 22 11.49 4.74 1.25
N LEU A 23 11.18 4.71 2.54
CA LEU A 23 10.61 3.54 3.22
C LEU A 23 9.23 3.18 2.65
N ILE A 24 8.34 4.15 2.45
CA ILE A 24 7.02 3.92 1.84
C ILE A 24 7.16 3.37 0.42
N VAL A 25 8.02 3.98 -0.40
CA VAL A 25 8.30 3.51 -1.77
C VAL A 25 8.83 2.08 -1.75
N LEU A 26 9.74 1.75 -0.83
CA LEU A 26 10.27 0.40 -0.67
C LEU A 26 9.17 -0.61 -0.30
N ILE A 27 8.27 -0.24 0.64
CA ILE A 27 7.15 -1.09 1.06
C ILE A 27 6.20 -1.32 -0.11
N VAL A 28 5.79 -0.26 -0.81
CA VAL A 28 4.90 -0.35 -1.97
C VAL A 28 5.55 -1.21 -3.06
N TRP A 29 6.83 -0.99 -3.35
CA TRP A 29 7.57 -1.78 -4.32
C TRP A 29 7.65 -3.25 -3.92
N ALA A 30 7.92 -3.54 -2.65
CA ALA A 30 7.95 -4.92 -2.14
C ALA A 30 6.58 -5.60 -2.26
N VAL A 31 5.49 -4.91 -1.92
CA VAL A 31 4.12 -5.43 -2.06
C VAL A 31 3.77 -5.67 -3.53
N VAL A 32 4.08 -4.73 -4.43
CA VAL A 32 3.87 -4.87 -5.87
C VAL A 32 4.69 -6.04 -6.43
N ARG A 33 5.96 -6.14 -6.03
CA ARG A 33 6.85 -7.24 -6.42
C ARG A 33 6.32 -8.59 -5.93
N LEU A 34 5.89 -8.70 -4.68
CA LEU A 34 5.35 -9.95 -4.11
C LEU A 34 4.00 -10.34 -4.72
N THR A 35 3.19 -9.36 -5.12
CA THR A 35 1.91 -9.62 -5.80
C THR A 35 2.10 -9.95 -7.28
N GLN A 36 3.15 -9.42 -7.92
CA GLN A 36 3.54 -9.74 -9.30
C GLN A 36 4.35 -11.04 -9.43
N ASP A 37 5.17 -11.40 -8.42
CA ASP A 37 5.85 -12.69 -8.29
C ASP A 37 4.90 -13.78 -7.79
N ARG A 38 3.72 -13.90 -8.40
CA ARG A 38 2.98 -15.16 -8.40
C ARG A 38 3.33 -15.86 -9.72
N PRO A 39 4.41 -16.67 -9.79
CA PRO A 39 4.70 -17.42 -10.98
C PRO A 39 3.77 -18.64 -10.99
N GLY A 40 2.76 -18.59 -11.85
CA GLY A 40 2.12 -19.78 -12.39
C GLY A 40 0.72 -20.09 -11.85
N ARG A 41 -0.29 -19.73 -12.64
CA ARG A 41 -0.94 -20.77 -13.44
C ARG A 41 -1.59 -20.15 -14.67
N ASP A 42 -1.06 -20.51 -15.84
CA ASP A 42 -1.84 -20.58 -17.06
C ASP A 42 -3.24 -21.13 -16.78
N ARG A 43 -4.25 -20.36 -17.18
CA ARG A 43 -5.45 -20.81 -17.91
C ARG A 43 -6.37 -19.60 -18.00
N GLY A 44 -6.56 -19.08 -19.21
CA GLY A 44 -7.58 -18.08 -19.46
C GLY A 44 -8.94 -18.59 -19.05
N VAL A 45 -9.47 -18.08 -17.93
CA VAL A 45 -10.91 -17.94 -17.64
C VAL A 45 -11.04 -16.79 -16.64
N ASP A 46 -11.83 -15.79 -17.01
CA ASP A 46 -12.36 -14.71 -16.17
C ASP A 46 -11.42 -13.61 -15.65
N TYR A 47 -11.28 -12.63 -16.55
CA TYR A 47 -11.41 -11.19 -16.31
C TYR A 47 -12.44 -10.80 -15.22
N ARG A 48 -12.14 -11.04 -13.95
CA ARG A 48 -12.74 -10.30 -12.83
C ARG A 48 -11.65 -10.02 -11.83
N GLU A 49 -11.08 -8.82 -11.92
CA GLU A 49 -10.36 -8.19 -10.81
C GLU A 49 -11.06 -8.58 -9.50
N SER A 50 -10.34 -9.18 -8.54
CA SER A 50 -10.96 -9.53 -7.27
C SER A 50 -11.54 -8.25 -6.68
N PRO A 51 -12.77 -8.25 -6.14
CA PRO A 51 -13.31 -7.06 -5.46
C PRO A 51 -12.35 -6.47 -4.42
N GLU A 52 -11.47 -7.32 -3.86
CA GLU A 52 -10.38 -6.95 -2.96
C GLU A 52 -9.30 -6.09 -3.65
N ASP A 53 -8.93 -6.40 -4.91
CA ASP A 53 -7.93 -5.64 -5.68
C ASP A 53 -8.43 -4.22 -6.01
N ILE A 54 -9.74 -4.06 -6.24
CA ILE A 54 -10.37 -2.75 -6.45
C ILE A 54 -10.34 -1.92 -5.16
N LEU A 55 -10.60 -2.56 -4.02
CA LEU A 55 -10.55 -1.94 -2.71
C LEU A 55 -9.13 -1.51 -2.33
N ASP A 56 -8.13 -2.37 -2.53
CA ASP A 56 -6.73 -2.04 -2.29
C ASP A 56 -6.27 -0.87 -3.14
N ARG A 57 -6.68 -0.82 -4.42
CA ARG A 57 -6.37 0.32 -5.30
C ARG A 57 -7.02 1.61 -4.81
N ARG A 58 -8.27 1.58 -4.34
CA ARG A 58 -8.97 2.78 -3.82
C ARG A 58 -8.36 3.27 -2.52
N PHE A 59 -7.99 2.36 -1.62
CA PHE A 59 -7.29 2.70 -0.37
C PHE A 59 -5.91 3.30 -0.64
N ALA A 60 -5.15 2.72 -1.57
CA ALA A 60 -3.85 3.24 -1.97
C ALA A 60 -3.92 4.63 -2.64
N ARG A 61 -5.05 4.96 -3.28
CA ARG A 61 -5.32 6.30 -3.82
C ARG A 61 -5.82 7.29 -2.77
N GLY A 62 -6.12 6.84 -1.55
CA GLY A 62 -6.75 7.64 -0.51
C GLY A 62 -8.21 8.00 -0.81
N GLU A 63 -8.87 7.27 -1.73
CA GLU A 63 -10.29 7.47 -2.05
C GLU A 63 -11.22 6.89 -0.97
N ILE A 64 -10.69 6.02 -0.09
CA ILE A 64 -11.39 5.41 1.05
C ILE A 64 -10.49 5.41 2.29
N ASP A 65 -11.08 5.63 3.47
CA ASP A 65 -10.37 5.61 4.75
C ASP A 65 -10.13 4.17 5.24
N ALA A 66 -9.23 3.99 6.20
CA ALA A 66 -8.90 2.71 6.81
C ALA A 66 -10.12 2.02 7.46
N ASP A 67 -11.03 2.80 8.04
CA ASP A 67 -12.28 2.28 8.63
C ASP A 67 -13.22 1.73 7.54
N GLU A 68 -13.40 2.46 6.42
CA GLU A 68 -14.20 2.00 5.27
C GLU A 68 -13.60 0.76 4.61
N TYR A 69 -12.28 0.73 4.45
CA TYR A 69 -11.56 -0.43 3.93
C TYR A 69 -11.80 -1.68 4.81
N GLY A 70 -11.73 -1.52 6.13
CA GLY A 70 -11.98 -2.58 7.10
C GLY A 70 -13.39 -3.15 7.02
N GLU A 71 -14.41 -2.30 6.93
CA GLU A 71 -15.80 -2.75 6.80
C GLU A 71 -16.05 -3.49 5.48
N ALA A 72 -15.56 -2.93 4.36
CA ALA A 72 -15.78 -3.51 3.04
C ALA A 72 -15.11 -4.88 2.89
N ARG A 73 -13.91 -5.05 3.45
CA ARG A 73 -13.20 -6.34 3.48
C ARG A 73 -13.94 -7.39 4.32
N LYS A 74 -14.51 -6.99 5.46
CA LYS A 74 -15.36 -7.88 6.28
C LYS A 74 -16.59 -8.35 5.52
N ARG A 75 -17.32 -7.43 4.88
CA ARG A 75 -18.52 -7.76 4.08
C ARG A 75 -18.21 -8.73 2.94
N LEU A 76 -17.10 -8.52 2.23
CA LEU A 76 -16.65 -9.44 1.18
C LEU A 76 -16.29 -10.83 1.74
N ALA A 77 -15.62 -10.90 2.89
CA ALA A 77 -15.28 -12.15 3.54
C ALA A 77 -16.49 -12.92 4.10
N GLU A 78 -17.55 -12.22 4.48
CA GLU A 78 -18.83 -12.81 4.88
C GLU A 78 -19.58 -13.40 3.68
N HIS A 79 -19.63 -12.67 2.56
CA HIS A 79 -20.28 -13.13 1.33
C HIS A 79 -19.64 -14.40 0.74
N ARG A 80 -18.30 -14.49 0.82
CA ARG A 80 -17.54 -15.67 0.41
C ARG A 80 -17.80 -16.89 1.31
N ARG A 81 -18.11 -16.69 2.59
CA ARG A 81 -18.41 -17.78 3.53
C ARG A 81 -19.83 -18.32 3.41
N GLY A 82 -20.78 -17.51 2.96
CA GLY A 82 -22.16 -17.95 2.72
C GLY A 82 -22.37 -18.72 1.40
N SER A 83 -21.33 -18.88 0.58
CA SER A 83 -21.35 -19.54 -0.73
C SER A 83 -20.57 -20.86 -0.78
N ALA A 84 -20.19 -21.40 0.38
CA ALA A 84 -19.59 -22.73 0.56
C ALA A 84 -20.59 -23.67 1.26
#